data_AF-A0A4Q7ALE8-F1
#
_entry.id   AF-A0A4Q7ALE8-F1
#
_cell.length_a   1.000
_cell.length_b   1.000
_cell.length_c   1.000
_cell.angle_alpha   90.00
_cell.angle_beta   90.00
_cell.angle_gamma   90.00
#
_symmetry.space_group_name_H-M   'P 1'
#
loop_
_entity.id
_entity.type
_entity.pdbx_description
1 polymer ?
#
loop_
_entity_poly.entity_id
_entity_poly.type
_entity_poly.pdbx_seq_one_letter_code
_entity_poly.pdbx_strand_id
1 'polypeptide(L)'
;MNEILQQRIESVQAGKNITHAQTAAKRNLRKELETEMEKFLARGGEIKQAETQTYRAKHGTNTQYVKHSCRCEVCTAWALKKGVVKTTQLKGDAA
;
A
#
# COMPACT_ATOMS: atom_id res chain seq x y z
N MET A 1 11.95 -43.72 22.27
CA MET A 1 11.94 -42.31 21.84
C MET A 1 10.48 -41.90 21.76
N ASN A 2 10.09 -40.79 22.40
CA ASN A 2 8.68 -40.37 22.48
C ASN A 2 8.21 -39.83 21.12
N GLU A 3 7.11 -40.35 20.57
CA GLU A 3 6.55 -39.94 19.27
C GLU A 3 6.31 -38.42 19.20
N ILE A 4 5.87 -37.81 20.30
CA ILE A 4 5.65 -36.35 20.39
C ILE A 4 6.98 -35.59 20.25
N LEU A 5 8.05 -36.12 20.85
CA LEU A 5 9.37 -35.51 20.76
C LEU A 5 9.91 -35.61 19.32
N GLN A 6 9.69 -36.74 18.66
CA GLN A 6 10.12 -36.95 17.28
C GLN A 6 9.37 -36.03 16.30
N GLN A 7 8.04 -35.92 16.44
CA GLN A 7 7.23 -34.99 15.64
C GLN A 7 7.69 -33.52 15.77
N ARG A 8 8.09 -33.10 16.98
CA ARG A 8 8.63 -31.75 17.21
C ARG A 8 9.97 -31.52 16.53
N ILE A 9 10.86 -32.51 16.58
CA ILE A 9 12.16 -32.44 15.91
C ILE A 9 11.98 -32.32 14.40
N GLU A 10 11.10 -33.14 13.82
CA GLU A 10 10.78 -33.13 12.39
C GLU A 10 10.19 -31.79 11.94
N SER A 11 9.24 -31.23 12.71
CA SER A 11 8.63 -29.93 12.42
C SER A 11 9.66 -28.78 12.41
N VAL A 12 10.56 -28.74 13.40
CA VAL A 12 11.63 -27.73 13.45
C VAL A 12 12.57 -27.87 12.26
N GLN A 13 12.96 -29.11 11.90
CA GLN A 13 13.84 -29.35 10.77
C GLN A 13 13.17 -28.95 9.45
N ALA A 14 11.88 -29.23 9.28
CA ALA A 14 11.11 -28.80 8.12
C ALA A 14 11.10 -27.27 7.98
N GLY A 15 10.82 -26.54 9.08
CA GLY A 15 10.85 -25.08 9.08
C GLY A 15 12.23 -24.48 8.72
N LYS A 16 13.31 -25.06 9.25
CA LYS A 16 14.69 -24.68 8.90
C LYS A 16 14.98 -24.91 7.42
N ASN A 17 14.61 -26.07 6.89
CA ASN A 17 14.83 -26.41 5.48
C ASN A 17 14.06 -25.46 4.56
N ILE A 18 12.81 -25.13 4.87
CA ILE A 18 12.00 -24.15 4.13
C ILE A 18 12.68 -22.79 4.12
N THR A 19 13.12 -22.31 5.29
CA THR A 19 13.77 -21.01 5.43
C THR A 19 15.07 -20.95 4.63
N HIS A 20 15.87 -22.02 4.67
CA HIS A 20 17.10 -22.13 3.90
C HIS A 20 16.81 -22.12 2.39
N ALA A 21 15.83 -22.90 1.93
CA ALA A 21 15.43 -22.94 0.53
C ALA A 21 14.94 -21.57 0.02
N GLN A 22 14.10 -20.87 0.80
CA GLN A 22 13.66 -19.52 0.47
C GLN A 22 14.84 -18.52 0.41
N THR A 23 15.80 -18.66 1.31
CA THR A 23 17.00 -17.79 1.33
C THR A 23 17.87 -18.03 0.10
N ALA A 24 18.09 -19.29 -0.26
CA ALA A 24 18.83 -19.67 -1.47
C ALA A 24 18.12 -19.15 -2.75
N ALA A 25 16.80 -19.32 -2.84
CA ALA A 25 16.01 -18.83 -3.97
C ALA A 25 16.09 -17.30 -4.09
N LYS A 26 15.97 -16.55 -2.98
CA LYS A 26 16.12 -15.09 -2.98
C LYS A 26 17.52 -14.64 -3.41
N ARG A 27 18.57 -15.38 -3.01
CA ARG A 27 19.95 -15.08 -3.43
C ARG A 27 20.14 -15.31 -4.93
N ASN A 28 19.59 -16.38 -5.48
CA ASN A 28 19.67 -16.66 -6.92
C ASN A 28 18.92 -15.59 -7.73
N LEU A 29 17.68 -15.28 -7.33
CA LEU A 29 16.89 -14.23 -7.97
C LEU A 29 17.59 -12.87 -7.94
N ARG A 30 18.28 -12.53 -6.83
CA ARG A 30 19.07 -11.29 -6.75
C ARG A 30 20.17 -11.26 -7.82
N LYS A 31 20.95 -12.33 -7.96
CA LYS A 31 22.03 -12.41 -8.94
C LYS A 31 21.53 -12.31 -10.38
N GLU A 32 20.40 -12.96 -10.67
CA GLU A 32 19.73 -12.87 -11.96
C GLU A 32 19.28 -11.43 -12.26
N LEU A 33 18.64 -10.77 -11.29
CA LEU A 33 18.21 -9.38 -11.43
C LEU A 33 19.38 -8.41 -11.59
N GLU A 34 20.48 -8.60 -10.87
CA GLU A 34 21.71 -7.81 -11.03
C GLU A 34 22.26 -7.95 -12.46
N THR A 35 22.33 -9.19 -12.97
CA THR A 35 22.78 -9.47 -14.33
C THR A 35 21.86 -8.87 -15.39
N GLU A 36 20.54 -8.99 -15.23
CA GLU A 36 19.57 -8.43 -16.17
C GLU A 36 19.55 -6.90 -16.12
N MET A 37 19.77 -6.30 -14.95
CA MET A 37 19.92 -4.86 -14.78
C MET A 37 21.16 -4.36 -15.53
N GLU A 38 22.31 -5.02 -15.38
CA GLU A 38 23.52 -4.68 -16.14
C GLU A 38 23.28 -4.75 -17.66
N LYS A 39 22.64 -5.81 -18.15
CA LYS A 39 22.26 -5.92 -19.57
C LYS A 39 21.27 -4.84 -20.01
N PHE A 40 20.32 -4.47 -19.17
CA PHE A 40 19.35 -3.40 -19.46
C PHE A 40 20.07 -2.05 -19.63
N LEU A 41 20.95 -1.70 -18.69
CA LEU A 41 21.74 -0.48 -18.74
C LEU A 41 22.70 -0.46 -19.94
N ALA A 42 23.39 -1.57 -20.23
CA ALA A 42 24.28 -1.69 -21.38
C ALA A 42 23.57 -1.52 -22.74
N ARG A 43 22.27 -1.83 -22.80
CA ARG A 43 21.42 -1.60 -23.98
C ARG A 43 20.87 -0.17 -24.06
N GLY A 44 21.32 0.74 -23.19
CA GLY A 44 20.85 2.13 -23.12
C GLY A 44 19.55 2.31 -22.32
N GLY A 45 19.16 1.30 -21.52
CA GLY A 45 18.02 1.42 -20.61
C GLY A 45 18.29 2.46 -19.51
N GLU A 46 17.29 3.27 -19.19
CA GLU A 46 17.36 4.29 -18.15
C GLU A 46 16.50 3.89 -16.95
N ILE A 47 17.06 3.98 -15.74
CA ILE A 47 16.29 3.84 -14.50
C ILE A 47 15.63 5.18 -14.19
N LYS A 48 14.31 5.24 -14.29
CA LYS A 48 13.51 6.43 -13.93
C LYS A 48 12.77 6.17 -12.64
N GLN A 49 12.69 7.20 -11.79
CA GLN A 49 11.80 7.16 -10.64
C GLN A 49 10.37 7.03 -11.14
N ALA A 50 9.62 6.07 -10.60
CA ALA A 50 8.21 5.96 -10.91
C ALA A 50 7.50 7.24 -10.44
N GLU A 51 6.79 7.91 -11.35
CA GLU A 51 5.94 9.03 -11.00
C GLU A 51 4.73 8.50 -10.22
N THR A 52 4.73 8.70 -8.90
CA THR A 52 3.53 8.50 -8.09
C THR A 52 2.58 9.66 -8.39
N GLN A 53 1.59 9.42 -9.25
CA GLN A 53 0.48 10.34 -9.40
C GLN A 53 -0.25 10.44 -8.05
N THR A 54 -0.02 11.54 -7.33
CA THR A 54 -0.82 11.84 -6.14
C THR A 54 -2.26 12.05 -6.60
N TYR A 55 -3.18 11.23 -6.12
CA TYR A 55 -4.60 11.40 -6.38
C TYR A 55 -5.04 12.79 -5.88
N ARG A 56 -5.31 13.70 -6.81
CA ARG A 56 -5.91 15.00 -6.49
C ARG A 56 -7.41 14.83 -6.37
N ALA A 57 -7.87 14.58 -5.15
CA ALA A 57 -9.30 14.43 -4.87
C ALA A 57 -10.08 15.70 -5.25
N LYS A 58 -11.19 15.54 -5.97
CA LYS A 58 -12.11 16.66 -6.24
C LYS A 58 -13.02 16.88 -5.02
N HIS A 59 -12.69 17.88 -4.22
CA HIS A 59 -13.49 18.31 -3.07
C HIS A 59 -14.79 19.00 -3.49
N GLY A 60 -15.75 19.08 -2.57
CA GLY A 60 -17.07 19.66 -2.84
C GLY A 60 -17.94 18.78 -3.74
N THR A 61 -17.86 17.45 -3.59
CA THR A 61 -18.67 16.49 -4.34
C THR A 61 -19.34 15.49 -3.40
N ASN A 62 -20.44 14.87 -3.86
CA ASN A 62 -21.14 13.84 -3.09
C ASN A 62 -20.23 12.66 -2.75
N THR A 63 -19.43 12.20 -3.72
CA THR A 63 -18.47 11.11 -3.51
C THR A 63 -17.46 11.48 -2.43
N GLN A 64 -16.87 12.68 -2.49
CA GLN A 64 -15.85 13.09 -1.53
C GLN A 64 -16.42 13.29 -0.12
N TYR A 65 -17.64 13.83 0.00
CA TYR A 65 -18.29 14.06 1.29
C TYR A 65 -18.90 12.77 1.88
N VAL A 66 -19.65 11.98 1.10
CA VAL A 66 -20.40 10.82 1.62
C VAL A 66 -19.56 9.55 1.58
N LYS A 67 -18.94 9.22 0.44
CA LYS A 67 -18.22 7.94 0.29
C LYS A 67 -16.83 7.97 0.93
N HIS A 68 -16.11 9.08 0.77
CA HIS A 68 -14.76 9.24 1.30
C HIS A 68 -14.70 10.02 2.62
N SER A 69 -15.85 10.40 3.17
CA SER A 69 -15.96 11.04 4.48
C SER A 69 -15.05 12.27 4.67
N CYS A 70 -14.87 13.09 3.65
CA CYS A 70 -14.11 14.33 3.76
C CYS A 70 -14.97 15.45 4.39
N ARG A 71 -14.43 16.17 5.37
CA ARG A 71 -15.12 17.27 6.09
C ARG A 71 -14.33 18.58 6.05
N CYS A 72 -13.50 18.78 5.02
CA CYS A 72 -12.91 20.08 4.77
C CYS A 72 -13.99 21.11 4.42
N GLU A 73 -13.66 22.39 4.54
CA GLU A 73 -14.58 23.52 4.31
C GLU A 73 -15.30 23.47 2.96
N VAL A 74 -14.60 23.11 1.89
CA VAL A 74 -15.19 22.99 0.55
C VAL A 74 -16.26 21.88 0.50
N CYS A 75 -16.02 20.76 1.17
CA CYS A 75 -16.94 19.63 1.21
C CYS A 75 -18.14 19.91 2.12
N THR A 76 -17.93 20.58 3.27
CA THR A 76 -19.01 20.97 4.17
C THR A 76 -19.88 22.06 3.56
N ALA A 77 -19.30 23.08 2.92
CA ALA A 77 -20.04 24.12 2.19
C ALA A 77 -20.88 23.52 1.06
N TRP A 78 -20.33 22.56 0.30
CA TRP A 78 -21.10 21.82 -0.70
C TRP A 78 -22.28 21.07 -0.08
N ALA A 79 -22.06 20.39 1.05
CA ALA A 79 -23.08 19.58 1.71
C ALA A 79 -24.23 20.44 2.27
N LEU A 80 -23.92 21.62 2.79
CA LEU A 80 -24.91 22.63 3.19
C LEU A 80 -25.73 23.12 1.98
N LYS A 81 -25.04 23.56 0.92
CA LYS A 81 -25.69 24.05 -0.31
C LYS A 81 -26.62 23.01 -0.95
N LYS A 82 -26.29 21.72 -0.84
CA LYS A 82 -27.09 20.62 -1.37
C LYS A 82 -28.14 20.08 -0.40
N GLY A 83 -28.24 20.60 0.84
CA GLY A 83 -29.17 20.13 1.86
C GLY A 83 -28.88 18.72 2.36
N VAL A 84 -27.65 18.22 2.18
CA VAL A 84 -27.21 16.90 2.68
C VAL A 84 -27.06 16.92 4.20
N VAL A 85 -26.78 18.08 4.77
CA VAL A 85 -26.71 18.32 6.21
C VAL A 85 -27.87 19.22 6.60
N LYS A 86 -28.50 18.93 7.74
CA LYS A 86 -29.66 19.68 8.26
C LYS A 86 -29.28 20.98 8.99
N THR A 87 -28.00 21.15 9.33
CA THR A 87 -27.49 22.41 9.92
C THR A 87 -27.43 23.50 8.86
N THR A 88 -27.54 24.76 9.27
CA THR A 88 -27.50 25.94 8.38
C THR A 88 -26.21 26.75 8.50
N GLN A 89 -25.32 26.39 9.44
CA GLN A 89 -24.12 27.16 9.76
C GLN A 89 -22.85 26.32 9.62
N LEU A 90 -21.77 26.92 9.11
CA LEU A 90 -20.43 26.32 9.18
C LEU A 90 -19.84 26.56 10.58
N LYS A 91 -18.96 25.66 11.02
CA LYS A 91 -18.28 25.78 12.31
C LYS A 91 -17.36 27.01 12.25
N GLY A 92 -17.75 28.08 12.96
CA GLY A 92 -17.02 29.36 12.97
C GLY A 92 -17.87 30.58 12.60
N ASP A 93 -19.08 30.39 12.08
CA ASP A 93 -20.00 31.48 11.71
C ASP A 93 -20.86 32.01 12.89
N ALA A 94 -20.59 31.56 14.12
CA ALA A 94 -21.24 32.11 15.31
C ALA A 94 -20.57 33.45 15.66
N ALA A 95 -21.30 34.54 15.40
CA ALA A 95 -21.02 35.85 15.97
C ALA A 95 -21.17 35.85 17.49
#